data_AF-A0A945G3Y9-F1
#
_entry.id   AF-A0A945G3Y9-F1
#
_cell.length_a   1.000
_cell.length_b   1.000
_cell.length_c   1.000
_cell.angle_alpha   90.00
_cell.angle_beta   90.00
_cell.angle_gamma   90.00
#
_symmetry.space_group_name_H-M   'P 1'
#
loop_
_entity.id
_entity.type
_entity.pdbx_description
1 polymer ?
#
loop_
_entity_poly.entity_id
_entity_poly.type
_entity_poly.pdbx_seq_one_letter_code
_entity_poly.pdbx_strand_id
1 'polypeptide(L)'
;MSLPEAIQPDGATHVRYRGRRLIYFGGCDYYRLAHHPKLLKAHAQAAARDGLGTGASRMTTGNHPAHDKLETSLVKFFGSETATVVGDGYLANIALGQAANGRFDAAFIDEKAHMSLRDAAQFIGCPVVRYRHCNADDLARR
;
A
#
# COMPACT_ATOMS: atom_id res chain seq x y z
N MET A 1 14.33 18.58 10.40
CA MET A 1 14.38 17.23 11.02
C MET A 1 15.41 16.43 10.24
N SER A 2 16.46 15.92 10.87
CA SER A 2 17.42 15.05 10.18
C SER A 2 16.82 13.66 9.98
N LEU A 3 17.14 13.02 8.86
CA LEU A 3 16.75 11.63 8.64
C LEU A 3 17.40 10.72 9.70
N PRO A 4 16.73 9.61 10.08
CA PRO A 4 17.36 8.63 10.96
C PRO A 4 18.59 8.01 10.29
N GLU A 5 19.52 7.53 11.12
CA GLU A 5 20.70 6.80 10.66
C GLU A 5 20.30 5.52 9.90
N ALA A 6 21.04 5.20 8.84
CA ALA A 6 20.72 4.06 7.99
C ALA A 6 20.93 2.71 8.71
N ILE A 7 20.00 1.80 8.49
CA ILE A 7 20.07 0.40 8.91
C ILE A 7 20.15 -0.45 7.64
N GLN A 8 21.09 -1.39 7.58
CA GLN A 8 21.28 -2.24 6.40
C GLN A 8 20.67 -3.62 6.62
N PRO A 9 19.89 -4.16 5.65
CA PRO A 9 19.46 -5.56 5.69
C PRO A 9 20.65 -6.53 5.75
N ASP A 10 20.54 -7.57 6.57
CA ASP A 10 21.52 -8.66 6.69
C ASP A 10 20.80 -10.01 6.66
N GLY A 11 20.23 -10.31 5.49
CA GLY A 11 19.32 -11.43 5.29
C GLY A 11 17.92 -11.18 5.84
N ALA A 12 17.12 -12.24 5.94
CA ALA A 12 15.68 -12.15 6.23
C ALA A 12 15.34 -11.59 7.63
N THR A 13 16.13 -11.93 8.64
CA THR A 13 15.78 -11.73 10.06
C THR A 13 16.72 -10.80 10.80
N HIS A 14 17.78 -10.31 10.17
CA HIS A 14 18.81 -9.50 10.81
C HIS A 14 19.08 -8.22 10.04
N VAL A 15 19.62 -7.25 10.74
CA VAL A 15 20.12 -5.99 10.19
C VAL A 15 21.50 -5.65 10.76
N ARG A 16 22.26 -4.84 10.03
CA ARG A 16 23.49 -4.20 10.51
C ARG A 16 23.21 -2.76 10.89
N TYR A 17 23.60 -2.41 12.11
CA TYR A 17 23.51 -1.07 12.65
C TYR A 17 24.75 -0.78 13.50
N ARG A 18 25.48 0.30 13.17
CA ARG A 18 26.73 0.69 13.86
C ARG A 18 27.73 -0.47 14.03
N GLY A 19 27.96 -1.23 12.96
CA GLY A 19 28.87 -2.39 12.95
C GLY A 19 28.35 -3.63 13.68
N ARG A 20 27.17 -3.57 14.32
CA ARG A 20 26.57 -4.69 15.06
C ARG A 20 25.49 -5.37 14.22
N ARG A 21 25.45 -6.69 14.29
CA ARG A 21 24.36 -7.51 13.76
C ARG A 21 23.26 -7.64 14.81
N LEU A 22 22.03 -7.29 14.46
CA LEU A 22 20.88 -7.27 15.37
C LEU A 22 19.72 -8.07 14.77
N ILE A 23 18.90 -8.69 15.63
CA ILE A 23 17.64 -9.32 15.20
C ILE A 23 16.64 -8.21 14.87
N TYR A 24 15.99 -8.31 13.71
CA TYR A 24 15.13 -7.26 13.18
C TYR A 24 13.65 -7.50 13.52
N PHE A 25 13.21 -6.83 14.59
CA PHE A 25 11.79 -6.75 15.00
C PHE A 25 11.08 -5.48 14.48
N GLY A 26 11.77 -4.67 13.65
CA GLY A 26 11.17 -3.51 13.00
C GLY A 26 10.55 -3.84 11.64
N GLY A 27 9.73 -2.93 11.13
CA GLY A 27 9.19 -2.98 9.76
C GLY A 27 7.97 -3.86 9.56
N CYS A 28 7.65 -4.15 8.29
CA CYS A 28 6.42 -4.80 7.86
C CYS A 28 6.63 -6.06 6.99
N ASP A 29 7.85 -6.61 6.94
CA ASP A 29 8.13 -7.88 6.23
C ASP A 29 7.73 -9.09 7.09
N TYR A 30 6.44 -9.18 7.43
CA TYR A 30 5.91 -10.14 8.42
C TYR A 30 6.19 -11.60 8.05
N TYR A 31 6.11 -11.92 6.76
CA TYR A 31 6.32 -13.28 6.23
C TYR A 31 7.74 -13.52 5.71
N ARG A 32 8.64 -12.53 5.86
CA ARG A 32 10.03 -12.61 5.39
C ARG A 32 10.16 -12.88 3.90
N LEU A 33 9.18 -12.38 3.13
CA LEU A 33 9.09 -12.62 1.69
C LEU A 33 10.05 -11.75 0.90
N ALA A 34 10.54 -10.64 1.46
CA ALA A 34 11.52 -9.78 0.80
C ALA A 34 12.82 -10.51 0.42
N HIS A 35 13.15 -11.60 1.15
CA HIS A 35 14.32 -12.44 0.88
C HIS A 35 13.98 -13.81 0.28
N HIS A 36 12.72 -14.04 -0.09
CA HIS A 36 12.29 -15.36 -0.57
C HIS A 36 12.87 -15.63 -1.98
N PRO A 37 13.59 -16.75 -2.18
CA PRO A 37 14.38 -16.98 -3.41
C PRO A 37 13.52 -17.02 -4.68
N LYS A 38 12.28 -17.53 -4.60
CA LYS A 38 11.37 -17.51 -5.76
C LYS A 38 10.96 -16.09 -6.16
N LEU A 39 10.80 -15.18 -5.20
CA LEU A 39 10.41 -13.79 -5.48
C LEU A 39 11.58 -13.00 -6.06
N LEU A 40 12.78 -13.16 -5.48
CA LEU A 40 14.00 -12.56 -6.02
C LEU A 40 14.26 -13.01 -7.46
N LYS A 41 14.12 -14.31 -7.73
CA LYS A 41 14.27 -14.87 -9.07
C LYS A 41 13.22 -14.32 -10.04
N ALA A 42 11.94 -14.28 -9.65
CA ALA A 42 10.88 -13.76 -10.49
C ALA A 42 11.08 -12.26 -10.81
N HIS A 43 11.52 -11.48 -9.82
CA HIS A 43 11.83 -10.06 -10.01
C HIS A 43 13.00 -9.84 -10.98
N ALA A 44 14.11 -10.55 -10.78
CA ALA A 44 15.27 -10.45 -11.67
C ALA A 44 14.93 -10.87 -13.13
N GLN A 45 14.13 -11.92 -13.29
CA GLN A 45 13.66 -12.37 -14.62
C GLN A 45 12.72 -11.36 -15.27
N ALA A 46 11.83 -10.72 -14.51
CA ALA A 46 10.96 -9.68 -15.03
C ALA A 46 11.78 -8.45 -15.46
N ALA A 47 12.71 -7.99 -14.62
CA ALA A 47 13.58 -6.85 -14.94
C ALA A 47 14.43 -7.09 -16.21
N ALA A 48 14.96 -8.31 -16.38
CA ALA A 48 15.73 -8.66 -17.56
C ALA A 48 14.88 -8.73 -18.85
N ARG A 49 13.60 -9.08 -18.74
CA ARG A 49 12.69 -9.25 -19.89
C ARG A 49 11.98 -7.96 -20.27
N ASP A 50 11.47 -7.23 -19.28
CA ASP A 50 10.53 -6.11 -19.46
C ASP A 50 11.16 -4.75 -19.11
N GLY A 51 12.37 -4.73 -18.54
CA GLY A 51 12.99 -3.52 -17.98
C GLY A 51 12.47 -3.16 -16.58
N LEU A 52 12.87 -1.99 -16.08
CA LEU A 52 12.55 -1.55 -14.71
C LEU A 52 11.18 -0.86 -14.57
N GLY A 53 10.54 -0.50 -15.68
CA GLY A 53 9.27 0.21 -15.66
C GLY A 53 8.70 0.41 -17.06
N THR A 54 7.44 0.83 -17.11
CA THR A 54 6.68 0.96 -18.37
C THR A 54 6.82 2.34 -19.04
N GLY A 55 7.49 3.29 -18.37
CA GLY A 55 7.82 4.61 -18.91
C GLY A 55 6.65 5.59 -19.04
N ALA A 56 5.43 5.20 -18.67
CA ALA A 56 4.23 6.04 -18.84
C ALA A 56 3.10 5.62 -17.88
N SER A 57 2.00 6.38 -17.90
CA SER A 57 0.78 6.04 -17.16
C SER A 57 0.06 4.83 -17.78
N ARG A 58 -0.70 4.08 -16.96
CA ARG A 58 -1.49 2.93 -17.45
C ARG A 58 -2.51 3.31 -18.52
N MET A 59 -3.11 4.51 -18.44
CA MET A 59 -4.11 4.95 -19.42
C MET A 59 -3.52 5.37 -20.77
N THR A 60 -2.20 5.58 -20.84
CA THR A 60 -1.54 5.97 -22.10
C THR A 60 -0.81 4.77 -22.70
N THR A 61 0.50 4.67 -22.50
CA THR A 61 1.35 3.61 -23.07
C THR A 61 2.01 2.75 -22.00
N GLY A 62 1.68 2.99 -20.73
CA GLY A 62 2.33 2.37 -19.58
C GLY A 62 1.59 1.18 -18.99
N ASN A 63 0.53 0.68 -19.64
CA ASN A 63 -0.10 -0.56 -19.17
C ASN A 63 0.81 -1.76 -19.48
N HIS A 64 0.70 -2.81 -18.68
CA HIS A 64 1.55 -3.98 -18.79
C HIS A 64 0.77 -5.25 -18.43
N PRO A 65 0.95 -6.39 -19.13
CA PRO A 65 0.23 -7.63 -18.84
C PRO A 65 0.40 -8.16 -17.40
N ALA A 66 1.45 -7.74 -16.71
CA ALA A 66 1.64 -8.08 -15.29
C ALA A 66 0.59 -7.43 -14.38
N HIS A 67 0.09 -6.22 -14.70
CA HIS A 67 -0.97 -5.57 -13.94
C HIS A 67 -2.26 -6.38 -14.03
N ASP A 68 -2.70 -6.74 -15.24
CA ASP A 68 -3.95 -7.45 -15.46
C ASP A 68 -3.92 -8.85 -14.82
N LYS A 69 -2.78 -9.55 -14.91
CA LYS A 69 -2.55 -10.84 -14.23
C LYS A 69 -2.61 -10.71 -12.71
N LEU A 70 -2.01 -9.65 -12.17
CA LEU A 70 -2.06 -9.37 -10.74
C LEU A 70 -3.50 -9.06 -10.30
N GLU A 71 -4.20 -8.17 -10.99
CA GLU A 71 -5.59 -7.79 -10.70
C GLU A 71 -6.52 -9.00 -10.73
N THR A 72 -6.40 -9.88 -11.72
CA THR A 72 -7.14 -11.15 -11.79
C THR A 72 -6.87 -12.04 -10.58
N SER A 73 -5.60 -12.11 -10.15
CA SER A 73 -5.21 -12.90 -8.98
C SER A 73 -5.75 -12.28 -7.68
N LEU A 74 -5.76 -10.95 -7.58
CA LEU A 74 -6.29 -10.20 -6.45
C LEU A 74 -7.81 -10.36 -6.33
N VAL A 75 -8.54 -10.26 -7.45
CA VAL A 75 -9.99 -10.54 -7.53
C VAL A 75 -10.30 -11.91 -6.93
N LYS A 76 -9.58 -12.95 -7.36
CA LYS A 76 -9.75 -14.31 -6.82
C LYS A 76 -9.36 -14.41 -5.34
N PHE A 77 -8.28 -13.76 -4.93
CA PHE A 77 -7.76 -13.84 -3.56
C PHE A 77 -8.67 -13.13 -2.54
N PHE A 78 -9.16 -11.94 -2.88
CA PHE A 78 -10.01 -11.14 -1.98
C PHE A 78 -11.51 -11.44 -2.15
N GLY A 79 -11.92 -12.17 -3.19
CA GLY A 79 -13.32 -12.41 -3.49
C GLY A 79 -14.07 -11.13 -3.87
N SER A 80 -13.39 -10.18 -4.51
CA SER A 80 -13.97 -8.92 -4.99
C SER A 80 -14.48 -9.07 -6.44
N GLU A 81 -15.34 -8.15 -6.89
CA GLU A 81 -15.78 -8.13 -8.30
C GLU A 81 -14.68 -7.64 -9.25
N THR A 82 -13.82 -6.73 -8.77
CA THR A 82 -12.72 -6.14 -9.53
C THR A 82 -11.55 -5.79 -8.60
N ALA A 83 -10.40 -5.48 -9.17
CA ALA A 83 -9.22 -4.97 -8.47
C ALA A 83 -8.49 -3.96 -9.36
N THR A 84 -7.89 -2.94 -8.74
CA THR A 84 -7.04 -1.96 -9.43
C THR A 84 -5.73 -1.78 -8.68
N VAL A 85 -4.62 -2.01 -9.37
CA VAL A 85 -3.26 -1.85 -8.83
C VAL A 85 -2.76 -0.42 -9.04
N VAL A 86 -2.19 0.14 -7.97
CA VAL A 86 -1.52 1.45 -7.93
C VAL A 86 -0.11 1.29 -7.36
N GLY A 87 0.71 2.35 -7.43
CA GLY A 87 2.12 2.30 -7.07
C GLY A 87 2.40 2.00 -5.59
N ASP A 88 1.51 2.40 -4.68
CA ASP A 88 1.63 2.13 -3.25
C ASP A 88 0.27 2.25 -2.52
N GLY A 89 0.24 1.83 -1.26
CA GLY A 89 -0.98 1.85 -0.44
C GLY A 89 -1.43 3.26 0.01
N TYR A 90 -0.54 4.26 -0.05
CA TYR A 90 -0.94 5.65 0.21
C TYR A 90 -1.77 6.18 -0.96
N LEU A 91 -1.25 6.02 -2.18
CA LEU A 91 -1.93 6.38 -3.42
C LEU A 91 -3.23 5.61 -3.63
N ALA A 92 -3.33 4.38 -3.13
CA ALA A 92 -4.58 3.60 -3.18
C ALA A 92 -5.72 4.33 -2.46
N ASN A 93 -5.45 4.90 -1.28
CA ASN A 93 -6.45 5.67 -0.54
C ASN A 93 -6.77 7.00 -1.22
N ILE A 94 -5.78 7.69 -1.80
CA ILE A 94 -6.03 8.91 -2.59
C ILE A 94 -6.93 8.60 -3.80
N ALA A 95 -6.62 7.54 -4.55
CA ALA A 95 -7.42 7.10 -5.68
C ALA A 95 -8.84 6.72 -5.27
N LEU A 96 -9.01 6.06 -4.12
CA LEU A 96 -10.33 5.78 -3.55
C LEU A 96 -11.08 7.08 -3.25
N GLY A 97 -10.43 8.05 -2.61
CA GLY A 97 -11.04 9.34 -2.30
C GLY A 97 -11.54 10.05 -3.55
N GLN A 98 -10.72 10.12 -4.60
CA GLN A 98 -11.10 10.70 -5.89
C GLN A 98 -12.25 9.95 -6.57
N ALA A 99 -12.22 8.61 -6.54
CA ALA A 99 -13.27 7.77 -7.12
C ALA A 99 -14.61 7.84 -6.36
N ALA A 100 -14.55 8.19 -5.07
CA ALA A 100 -15.70 8.38 -4.19
C ALA A 100 -16.30 9.79 -4.26
N ASN A 101 -15.64 10.73 -4.93
CA ASN A 101 -16.02 12.14 -4.93
C ASN A 101 -17.49 12.36 -5.30
N GLY A 102 -18.27 12.89 -4.36
CA GLY A 102 -19.69 13.21 -4.55
C GLY A 102 -20.62 11.99 -4.69
N ARG A 103 -20.15 10.79 -4.36
CA ARG A 103 -20.93 9.53 -4.43
C ARG A 103 -21.58 9.13 -3.11
N PHE A 104 -21.22 9.80 -2.01
CA PHE A 104 -21.67 9.49 -0.66
C PHE A 104 -22.04 10.75 0.11
N ASP A 105 -22.99 10.63 1.04
CA ASP A 105 -23.45 11.75 1.86
C ASP A 105 -22.51 12.09 3.02
N ALA A 106 -21.74 11.11 3.51
CA ALA A 106 -20.77 11.30 4.59
C ALA A 106 -19.71 10.18 4.58
N ALA A 107 -18.53 10.46 5.14
CA ALA A 107 -17.46 9.49 5.36
C ALA A 107 -17.08 9.44 6.85
N PHE A 108 -17.09 8.25 7.44
CA PHE A 108 -16.73 8.03 8.85
C PHE A 108 -15.33 7.44 8.96
N ILE A 109 -14.43 8.15 9.64
CA ILE A 109 -13.01 7.75 9.74
C ILE A 109 -12.60 7.60 11.22
N ASP A 110 -12.09 6.43 11.58
CA ASP A 110 -11.54 6.16 12.92
C ASP A 110 -10.43 7.16 13.24
N GLU A 111 -10.41 7.71 14.46
CA GLU A 111 -9.45 8.74 14.83
C GLU A 111 -7.99 8.29 14.75
N LYS A 112 -7.69 6.98 14.80
CA LYS A 112 -6.34 6.40 14.64
C LYS A 112 -6.12 5.76 13.26
N ALA A 113 -7.05 5.94 12.33
CA ALA A 113 -6.84 5.49 10.95
C ALA A 113 -5.54 6.07 10.37
N HIS A 114 -4.93 5.31 9.45
CA HIS A 114 -3.67 5.68 8.81
C HIS A 114 -3.76 7.06 8.16
N MET A 115 -2.67 7.84 8.19
CA MET A 115 -2.66 9.22 7.69
C MET A 115 -3.09 9.33 6.23
N SER A 116 -2.82 8.31 5.39
CA SER A 116 -3.27 8.31 4.00
C SER A 116 -4.80 8.37 3.83
N LEU A 117 -5.58 7.84 4.78
CA LEU A 117 -7.04 7.99 4.75
C LEU A 117 -7.46 9.41 5.10
N ARG A 118 -6.72 10.09 5.97
CA ARG A 118 -6.99 11.49 6.33
C ARG A 118 -6.69 12.43 5.17
N ASP A 119 -5.60 12.18 4.45
CA ASP A 119 -5.25 12.95 3.25
C ASP A 119 -6.23 12.65 2.11
N ALA A 120 -6.62 11.38 1.94
CA ALA A 120 -7.64 10.98 0.98
C ALA A 120 -8.99 11.65 1.24
N ALA A 121 -9.31 11.94 2.50
CA ALA A 121 -10.57 12.54 2.91
C ALA A 121 -10.84 13.91 2.25
N GLN A 122 -9.78 14.62 1.86
CA GLN A 122 -9.88 15.89 1.12
C GLN A 122 -10.50 15.72 -0.28
N PHE A 123 -10.47 14.51 -0.84
CA PHE A 123 -10.95 14.20 -2.19
C PHE A 123 -12.34 13.55 -2.24
N ILE A 124 -12.90 13.12 -1.10
CA ILE A 124 -14.18 12.37 -1.03
C ILE A 124 -15.39 13.27 -1.37
N GLY A 125 -15.26 14.58 -1.21
CA GLY A 125 -16.33 15.53 -1.58
C GLY A 125 -17.59 15.46 -0.73
N CYS A 126 -17.49 14.92 0.49
CA CYS A 126 -18.58 14.88 1.46
C CYS A 126 -18.07 15.20 2.89
N PRO A 127 -18.96 15.50 3.85
CA PRO A 127 -18.61 15.64 5.25
C PRO A 127 -17.83 14.42 5.79
N VAL A 128 -16.69 14.70 6.41
CA VAL A 128 -15.84 13.67 7.05
C VAL A 128 -16.05 13.74 8.55
N VAL A 129 -16.59 12.68 9.14
CA VAL A 129 -16.86 12.59 10.57
C VAL A 129 -15.87 11.64 11.23
N ARG A 130 -15.18 12.11 12.27
CA ARG A 130 -14.25 11.30 13.06
C ARG A 130 -14.95 10.71 14.27
N TYR A 131 -14.65 9.44 14.56
CA TYR A 131 -15.14 8.74 15.75
C TYR A 131 -13.98 8.18 16.57
N ARG A 132 -14.23 7.94 17.87
CA ARG A 132 -13.23 7.40 18.79
C ARG A 132 -12.75 6.02 18.38
N HIS A 133 -11.46 5.76 18.60
CA HIS A 133 -10.82 4.54 18.11
C HIS A 133 -11.52 3.27 18.57
N CYS A 134 -11.89 2.40 17.62
CA CYS A 134 -12.60 1.14 17.87
C CYS A 134 -13.85 1.28 18.76
N ASN A 135 -14.52 2.44 18.75
CA ASN A 135 -15.68 2.71 19.59
C ASN A 135 -16.98 2.76 18.77
N ALA A 136 -17.69 1.63 18.74
CA ALA A 136 -18.95 1.50 17.99
C ALA A 136 -20.05 2.45 18.50
N ASP A 137 -20.14 2.68 19.81
CA ASP A 137 -21.15 3.58 20.39
C ASP A 137 -20.89 5.04 20.01
N ASP A 138 -19.62 5.46 19.91
CA ASP A 138 -19.26 6.78 19.42
C ASP A 138 -19.60 6.94 17.95
N LEU A 139 -19.27 5.94 17.13
CA LEU A 139 -19.63 5.90 15.72
C LEU A 139 -21.15 6.00 15.54
N ALA A 140 -21.95 5.25 16.29
CA ALA A 140 -23.41 5.26 16.18
C ALA A 140 -24.08 6.59 16.61
N ARG A 141 -23.37 7.44 17.36
CA ARG A 141 -23.85 8.79 17.77
C ARG A 141 -23.43 9.90 16.81
N ARG A 142 -22.59 9.60 15.82
CA ARG A 142 -22.13 10.56 14.81
C ARG A 142 -23.16 10.72 13.70
#